data_AF-A0A926B055-F1
#
_entry.id   AF-A0A926B055-F1
#
_cell.length_a   1.000
_cell.length_b   1.000
_cell.length_c   1.000
_cell.angle_alpha   90.00
_cell.angle_beta   90.00
_cell.angle_gamma   90.00
#
_symmetry.space_group_name_H-M   'P 1'
#
loop_
_entity.id
_entity.type
_entity.pdbx_description
1 polymer ?
#
loop_
_entity_poly.entity_id
_entity_poly.type
_entity_poly.pdbx_seq_one_letter_code
_entity_poly.pdbx_strand_id
1 'polypeptide(L)'
;MSFGNTLTIRIADWISGRHGPEAGDVVLDRRRVYILPTTPGLAFGVVTLILLVGSINYTLQLGYLLTFLVASMAVVGMHSTHANLAQIVLRSVSVEPV
;
A
#
# COMPACT_ATOMS: atom_id res chain seq x y z
N MET A 1 1.70 -24.07 -1.94
CA MET A 1 1.54 -23.39 -0.63
C MET A 1 0.79 -22.08 -0.85
N SER A 2 -0.54 -22.12 -0.71
CA SER A 2 -1.46 -20.99 -0.94
C SER A 2 -2.04 -20.57 0.42
N PHE A 3 -1.33 -19.71 1.15
CA PHE A 3 -1.77 -19.19 2.46
C PHE A 3 -2.21 -17.72 2.38
N GLY A 4 -1.96 -17.03 1.26
CA GLY A 4 -2.18 -15.59 1.10
C GLY A 4 -3.57 -15.16 0.61
N ASN A 5 -4.35 -16.06 0.01
CA ASN A 5 -5.60 -15.67 -0.68
C ASN A 5 -6.79 -15.38 0.26
N THR A 6 -6.82 -15.92 1.47
CA THR A 6 -7.98 -15.76 2.36
C THR A 6 -8.00 -14.39 3.05
N LEU A 7 -6.83 -13.77 3.27
CA LEU A 7 -6.73 -12.45 3.89
C LEU A 7 -7.13 -11.33 2.92
N THR A 8 -6.73 -11.43 1.65
CA THR A 8 -7.07 -10.44 0.63
C THR A 8 -8.57 -10.39 0.34
N ILE A 9 -9.25 -11.53 0.30
CA ILE A 9 -10.71 -11.59 0.08
C ILE A 9 -11.45 -10.93 1.26
N ARG A 10 -11.04 -11.19 2.51
CA ARG A 10 -11.65 -10.55 3.69
C ARG A 10 -11.43 -9.04 3.74
N ILE A 11 -10.25 -8.58 3.31
CA ILE A 11 -9.96 -7.15 3.23
C ILE A 11 -10.77 -6.52 2.09
N ALA A 12 -10.87 -7.17 0.94
CA ALA A 12 -11.70 -6.69 -0.18
C ALA A 12 -13.18 -6.59 0.20
N ASP A 13 -13.73 -7.61 0.87
CA ASP A 13 -15.11 -7.60 1.36
C ASP A 13 -15.34 -6.48 2.39
N TRP A 14 -14.42 -6.29 3.34
CA TRP A 14 -14.49 -5.20 4.31
C TRP A 14 -14.37 -3.81 3.69
N ILE A 15 -13.60 -3.66 2.61
CA ILE A 15 -13.49 -2.40 1.85
C ILE A 15 -14.78 -2.15 1.05
N SER A 16 -15.34 -3.19 0.42
CA SER A 16 -16.55 -3.10 -0.41
C SER A 16 -17.81 -2.76 0.40
N GLY A 17 -17.90 -3.23 1.65
CA GLY A 17 -19.04 -2.93 2.53
C GLY A 17 -19.17 -1.48 2.97
N ARG A 18 -18.19 -0.61 2.65
CA ARG A 18 -18.14 0.79 3.11
C ARG A 18 -18.61 1.82 2.09
N HIS A 19 -18.65 1.46 0.81
CA HIS A 19 -19.07 2.37 -0.26
C HIS A 19 -19.95 1.60 -1.24
N GLY A 20 -21.24 1.95 -1.31
CA GLY A 20 -22.18 1.37 -2.28
C GLY A 20 -21.88 1.79 -3.72
N PRO A 21 -22.53 1.17 -4.73
CA PRO A 21 -22.35 1.55 -6.13
C PRO A 21 -22.85 2.99 -6.35
N GLU A 22 -21.93 3.94 -6.49
CA GLU A 22 -22.25 5.33 -6.79
C GLU A 22 -22.32 5.50 -8.31
N ALA A 23 -23.48 5.93 -8.82
CA ALA A 23 -23.67 6.23 -10.25
C ALA A 23 -23.14 7.64 -10.55
N GLY A 24 -22.06 7.77 -11.33
CA GLY A 24 -21.50 9.04 -11.78
C GLY A 24 -19.97 9.12 -11.76
N ASP A 25 -19.44 10.34 -11.91
CA ASP A 25 -18.00 10.62 -11.77
C ASP A 25 -17.59 10.53 -10.28
N VAL A 26 -16.76 9.55 -9.91
CA VAL A 26 -16.31 9.32 -8.53
C VAL A 26 -14.93 9.94 -8.34
N VAL A 27 -14.86 10.97 -7.50
CA VAL A 27 -13.57 11.51 -7.05
C VAL A 27 -12.99 10.56 -6.01
N LEU A 28 -11.78 10.05 -6.24
CA LEU A 28 -11.03 9.32 -5.22
C LEU A 28 -10.58 10.31 -4.15
N ASP A 29 -11.41 10.52 -3.13
CA ASP A 29 -11.00 11.28 -1.94
C ASP A 29 -9.97 10.46 -1.13
N ARG A 30 -9.16 11.14 -0.29
CA ARG A 30 -8.21 10.53 0.66
C ARG A 30 -8.81 9.41 1.51
N ARG A 31 -10.11 9.46 1.81
CA ARG A 31 -10.85 8.41 2.55
C ARG A 31 -11.05 7.10 1.78
N ARG A 32 -10.82 7.09 0.47
CA ARG A 32 -11.01 5.92 -0.42
C ARG A 32 -9.70 5.25 -0.84
N VAL A 33 -8.55 5.88 -0.57
CA VAL A 33 -7.24 5.32 -0.90
C VAL A 33 -6.68 4.58 0.32
N TYR A 34 -6.48 3.28 0.18
CA TYR A 34 -5.99 2.40 1.24
C TYR A 34 -4.60 1.82 0.90
N ILE A 35 -3.69 1.81 1.87
CA ILE A 35 -2.40 1.11 1.76
C ILE A 35 -2.62 -0.33 2.22
N LEU A 36 -2.51 -1.28 1.31
CA LEU A 36 -2.78 -2.69 1.58
C LEU A 36 -1.48 -3.45 1.90
N PRO A 37 -1.52 -4.40 2.86
CA PRO A 37 -0.39 -5.26 3.15
C PRO A 37 -0.23 -6.29 2.02
N THR A 38 0.59 -5.96 1.02
CA THR A 38 0.94 -6.87 -0.07
C THR A 38 2.11 -7.77 0.32
N THR A 39 2.17 -8.97 -0.23
CA THR A 39 3.31 -9.89 -0.02
C THR A 39 4.67 -9.23 -0.27
N PRO A 40 4.92 -8.53 -1.39
CA PRO A 40 6.20 -7.83 -1.59
C PRO A 40 6.44 -6.72 -0.57
N GLY A 41 5.41 -5.97 -0.15
CA GLY A 41 5.54 -4.94 0.88
C GLY A 41 5.90 -5.51 2.25
N LEU A 42 5.31 -6.65 2.62
CA LEU A 42 5.66 -7.37 3.84
C LEU A 42 7.09 -7.92 3.79
N ALA A 43 7.49 -8.54 2.67
CA ALA A 43 8.85 -9.04 2.49
C ALA A 43 9.88 -7.91 2.62
N PHE A 44 9.62 -6.75 2.00
CA PHE A 44 10.44 -5.56 2.15
C PHE A 44 10.57 -5.12 3.61
N GLY A 45 9.45 -5.00 4.34
CA GLY A 45 9.46 -4.62 5.76
C GLY A 45 10.25 -5.61 6.63
N VAL A 46 10.12 -6.91 6.36
CA VAL A 46 10.91 -7.95 7.04
C VAL A 46 12.41 -7.78 6.77
N VAL A 47 12.81 -7.56 5.52
CA VAL A 47 14.22 -7.34 5.17
C VAL A 47 14.77 -6.09 5.85
N THR A 48 14.01 -4.99 5.87
CA THR A 48 14.41 -3.76 6.57
C THR A 48 14.57 -3.99 8.07
N LEU A 49 13.69 -4.76 8.71
CA LEU A 49 13.81 -5.13 10.13
C LEU A 49 15.03 -6.01 10.40
N ILE A 50 15.28 -7.01 9.56
CA ILE A 50 16.48 -7.85 9.66
C ILE A 50 17.73 -6.99 9.56
N LEU A 51 17.76 -6.07 8.60
CA LEU A 51 18.89 -5.16 8.41
C LEU A 51 19.07 -4.24 9.63
N LEU A 52 17.99 -3.79 10.27
CA LEU A 52 18.05 -3.00 11.50
C LEU A 52 18.60 -3.81 12.67
N VAL A 53 18.05 -5.00 12.92
CA VAL A 53 18.51 -5.89 14.00
C VAL A 53 19.97 -6.29 13.79
N GLY A 54 20.37 -6.61 12.55
CA GLY A 54 21.76 -6.88 12.21
C GLY A 54 22.67 -5.68 12.45
N SER A 55 22.24 -4.48 12.06
CA SER A 55 23.01 -3.24 12.30
C SER A 55 23.18 -2.96 13.79
N ILE A 56 22.15 -3.22 14.60
CA ILE A 56 22.21 -3.14 16.07
C ILE A 56 23.19 -4.15 16.64
N ASN A 57 23.07 -5.41 16.22
CA ASN A 57 23.87 -6.49 16.77
C ASN A 57 25.37 -6.32 16.48
N TYR A 58 25.72 -5.89 15.26
CA TYR A 58 27.10 -5.73 14.82
C TYR A 58 27.63 -4.29 14.93
N THR A 59 26.85 -3.35 15.48
CA THR A 59 27.22 -1.93 15.58
C THR A 59 27.69 -1.34 14.23
N LEU A 60 27.02 -1.73 13.15
CA LEU A 60 27.36 -1.31 11.78
C LEU A 60 26.76 0.07 11.49
N GLN A 61 27.57 1.13 11.63
CA GLN A 61 27.16 2.52 11.35
C GLN A 61 26.59 2.71 9.94
N LEU A 62 27.22 2.08 8.94
CA LEU A 62 26.72 2.12 7.56
C LEU A 62 25.37 1.41 7.41
N GLY A 63 25.15 0.32 8.16
CA GLY A 63 23.89 -0.41 8.17
C GLY A 63 22.73 0.43 8.70
N TYR A 64 22.97 1.24 9.73
CA TYR A 64 21.99 2.21 10.22
C TYR A 64 21.62 3.26 9.16
N LEU A 65 22.61 3.81 8.45
CA LEU A 65 22.34 4.77 7.38
C LEU A 65 21.45 4.15 6.30
N LEU A 66 21.78 2.94 5.85
CA LEU A 66 21.07 2.25 4.78
C LEU A 66 19.64 1.86 5.19
N THR A 67 19.46 1.33 6.41
CA THR A 67 18.14 0.97 6.96
C THR A 67 17.22 2.17 7.04
N PHE A 68 17.68 3.27 7.64
CA PHE A 68 16.86 4.46 7.79
C PHE A 68 16.60 5.15 6.45
N LEU A 69 17.57 5.17 5.54
CA LEU A 69 17.38 5.68 4.18
C LEU A 69 16.25 4.92 3.47
N VAL A 70 16.36 3.58 3.41
CA VAL A 70 15.38 2.75 2.72
C VAL A 70 14.00 2.80 3.39
N ALA A 71 13.95 2.80 4.73
CA ALA A 71 12.71 2.94 5.48
C ALA A 71 12.03 4.30 5.22
N SER A 72 12.78 5.39 5.25
CA SER A 72 12.25 6.73 4.99
C SER A 72 11.73 6.88 3.55
N MET A 73 12.49 6.39 2.56
CA MET A 73 12.04 6.35 1.16
C MET A 73 10.74 5.57 1.00
N ALA A 74 10.57 4.45 1.70
CA ALA A 74 9.34 3.68 1.66
C ALA A 74 8.15 4.47 2.21
N VAL A 75 8.30 5.15 3.35
CA VAL A 75 7.25 5.98 3.95
C VAL A 75 6.89 7.16 3.06
N VAL A 76 7.88 7.88 2.53
CA VAL A 76 7.67 9.01 1.63
C VAL A 76 7.01 8.55 0.33
N GLY A 77 7.45 7.42 -0.23
CA GLY A 77 6.86 6.82 -1.42
C GLY A 77 5.38 6.48 -1.20
N MET A 78 5.06 5.81 -0.09
CA MET A 78 3.67 5.51 0.27
C MET A 78 2.81 6.77 0.40
N HIS A 79 3.32 7.81 1.07
CA HIS A 79 2.60 9.08 1.22
C HIS A 79 2.37 9.77 -0.13
N SER A 80 3.40 9.86 -0.98
CA SER A 80 3.30 10.46 -2.31
C SER A 80 2.34 9.70 -3.22
N THR A 81 2.39 8.36 -3.21
CA THR A 81 1.43 7.52 -3.95
C THR A 81 0.01 7.73 -3.44
N HIS A 82 -0.19 7.81 -2.13
CA HIS A 82 -1.51 8.07 -1.55
C HIS A 82 -2.06 9.43 -1.99
N ALA A 83 -1.24 10.48 -1.90
CA ALA A 83 -1.62 11.82 -2.34
C ALA A 83 -1.91 11.90 -3.85
N ASN A 84 -1.11 11.20 -4.67
CA ASN A 84 -1.31 11.14 -6.12
C ASN A 84 -2.61 10.42 -6.48
N LEU A 85 -2.94 9.33 -5.81
CA LEU A 85 -4.17 8.57 -6.05
C LEU A 85 -5.41 9.31 -5.55
N ALA A 86 -5.30 10.06 -4.45
CA ALA A 86 -6.40 10.81 -3.83
C ALA A 86 -6.80 12.09 -4.59
N GLN A 87 -6.25 12.33 -5.77
CA GLN A 87 -6.61 13.44 -6.66
C GLN A 87 -7.14 12.96 -8.01
N ILE A 88 -7.33 11.65 -8.18
CA ILE A 88 -7.82 11.07 -9.43
C ILE A 88 -9.35 11.10 -9.44
N VAL A 89 -9.92 11.51 -10.57
CA VAL A 89 -11.36 11.43 -10.84
C VAL A 89 -11.60 10.22 -11.74
N LEU A 90 -12.39 9.26 -11.26
CA LEU A 90 -12.85 8.13 -12.06
C LEU A 90 -14.15 8.53 -12.75
N ARG A 91 -14.11 8.58 -14.08
CA ARG A 91 -15.27 8.86 -14.92
C ARG A 91 -15.82 7.57 -15.51
N SER A 92 -17.06 7.23 -15.17
CA SER A 92 -17.73 6.07 -15.76
C SER A 92 -18.27 6.45 -17.14
N VAL A 93 -17.73 5.86 -18.20
CA VAL A 93 -18.29 5.98 -19.55
C VAL A 93 -19.14 4.74 -19.81
N SER A 94 -20.46 4.93 -19.89
CA SER A 94 -21.36 3.87 -20.35
C SER A 94 -21.24 3.78 -21.87
N VAL A 95 -20.69 2.67 -22.37
CA VAL A 95 -20.70 2.34 -23.79
C VAL A 95 -21.86 1.38 -24.03
N GLU A 96 -22.72 1.71 -24.99
CA GLU A 96 -23.80 0.82 -25.42
C GLU A 96 -23.17 -0.43 -26.06
N PRO A 97 -23.52 -1.64 -25.58
CA PRO A 97 -22.91 -2.87 -26.08
C PRO A 97 -23.38 -3.12 -27.53
N VAL A 98 -22.43 -3.39 -28.43
CA VAL A 98 -22.66 -3.83 -29.81
C VAL A 98 -22.95 -5.33 -29.89
#